data_AF-A0A4Y7SMK3-F1
#
_entry.id   AF-A0A4Y7SMK3-F1
#
_cell.length_a   1.000
_cell.length_b   1.000
_cell.length_c   1.000
_cell.angle_alpha   90.00
_cell.angle_beta   90.00
_cell.angle_gamma   90.00
#
_symmetry.space_group_name_H-M   'P 1'
#
loop_
_entity.id
_entity.type
_entity.pdbx_description
1 polymer ?
#
loop_
_entity_poly.entity_id
_entity_poly.type
_entity_poly.pdbx_seq_one_letter_code
_entity_poly.pdbx_strand_id
1 'polypeptide(L)'
;MAAVQSTKQLATKLGTLANTWVHDPFRPNIQTSTFLQSLARHPRLTPQAVQAVATLHRGDVKKAYPLSDKMLHPPSTPHYYDRLLEGFKKSQEGVARPWWKIFFNIW
;
A
#
# COMPACT_ATOMS: atom_id res chain seq x y z
N MET A 1 -6.86 -31.93 -6.47
CA MET A 1 -8.03 -31.04 -6.61
C MET A 1 -8.07 -30.12 -5.40
N ALA A 2 -7.96 -28.80 -5.57
CA ALA A 2 -8.03 -27.86 -4.45
C ALA A 2 -9.46 -27.85 -3.87
N ALA A 3 -9.60 -27.97 -2.55
CA ALA A 3 -10.90 -27.92 -1.88
C ALA A 3 -11.60 -26.59 -2.17
N VAL A 4 -12.85 -26.65 -2.63
CA VAL A 4 -13.69 -25.46 -2.86
C VAL A 4 -14.00 -24.85 -1.49
N GLN A 5 -13.40 -23.69 -1.19
CA GLN A 5 -13.67 -22.99 0.06
C GLN A 5 -15.08 -22.38 0.03
N SER A 6 -15.79 -22.48 1.15
CA SER A 6 -17.09 -21.83 1.31
C SER A 6 -16.94 -20.31 1.21
N THR A 7 -17.92 -19.64 0.61
CA THR A 7 -17.98 -18.17 0.53
C THR A 7 -17.87 -17.51 1.90
N LYS A 8 -18.46 -18.11 2.95
CA LYS A 8 -18.33 -17.64 4.33
C LYS A 8 -16.88 -17.68 4.81
N GLN A 9 -16.16 -18.76 4.51
CA GLN A 9 -14.75 -18.90 4.88
C GLN A 9 -13.86 -17.89 4.13
N LEU A 10 -14.14 -17.64 2.85
CA LEU A 10 -13.45 -16.63 2.05
C LEU A 10 -13.68 -15.22 2.61
N ALA A 11 -14.93 -14.90 2.95
CA ALA A 11 -15.30 -13.63 3.55
C ALA A 11 -14.58 -13.40 4.88
N THR A 12 -14.55 -14.41 5.75
CA THR A 12 -13.82 -14.33 7.03
C THR A 12 -12.33 -14.10 6.82
N LYS A 13 -11.69 -14.84 5.91
CA LYS A 13 -10.26 -14.65 5.61
C LYS A 13 -9.95 -13.27 5.03
N LEU A 14 -10.80 -12.77 4.14
CA LEU A 14 -10.60 -11.43 3.59
C LEU A 14 -10.84 -10.36 4.65
N GLY A 15 -11.84 -10.55 5.52
CA GLY A 15 -12.11 -9.65 6.64
C GLY A 15 -10.96 -9.57 7.63
N THR A 16 -10.32 -10.70 7.95
CA THR A 16 -9.12 -10.68 8.83
C THR A 16 -7.96 -9.95 8.18
N LEU A 17 -7.68 -10.20 6.90
CA LEU A 17 -6.65 -9.47 6.13
C LEU A 17 -6.94 -7.97 6.05
N ALA A 18 -8.20 -7.59 5.88
CA ALA A 18 -8.61 -6.20 5.82
C ALA A 18 -8.33 -5.45 7.14
N ASN A 19 -8.52 -6.14 8.28
CA ASN A 19 -8.28 -5.56 9.60
C ASN A 19 -6.79 -5.41 9.94
N THR A 20 -5.92 -6.24 9.37
CA THR A 20 -4.46 -6.12 9.54
C THR A 20 -3.84 -5.15 8.53
N TRP A 21 -4.62 -4.62 7.60
CA TRP A 21 -4.11 -3.74 6.55
C TRP A 21 -3.65 -2.40 7.13
N VAL A 22 -2.56 -1.86 6.57
CA VAL A 22 -1.98 -0.58 7.00
C VAL A 22 -3.01 0.54 6.80
N HIS A 23 -3.15 1.39 7.82
CA HIS A 23 -3.96 2.60 7.78
C HIS A 23 -3.19 3.75 7.10
N ASP A 24 -3.82 4.43 6.14
CA ASP A 24 -3.22 5.59 5.47
C ASP A 24 -3.60 6.89 6.23
N PRO A 25 -2.67 7.54 6.96
CA PRO A 25 -2.98 8.75 7.72
C PRO A 25 -3.25 9.97 6.83
N PHE A 26 -2.80 9.96 5.57
CA PHE A 26 -2.97 11.09 4.65
C PHE A 26 -4.27 11.03 3.86
N ARG A 27 -4.91 9.87 3.79
CA ARG A 27 -6.17 9.66 3.08
C ARG A 27 -7.21 9.01 3.99
N PRO A 28 -7.65 9.69 5.06
CA PRO A 28 -8.63 9.13 6.00
C PRO A 28 -9.94 8.68 5.32
N ASN A 29 -10.31 9.36 4.23
CA ASN A 29 -11.54 9.07 3.49
C ASN A 29 -11.43 7.91 2.50
N ILE A 30 -10.21 7.46 2.16
CA ILE A 30 -9.96 6.42 1.15
C ILE A 30 -9.02 5.37 1.74
N GLN A 31 -9.61 4.43 2.48
CA GLN A 31 -8.86 3.36 3.14
C GLN A 31 -9.04 2.03 2.40
N THR A 32 -7.92 1.38 2.08
CA THR A 32 -7.94 0.06 1.44
C THR A 32 -8.59 -0.98 2.34
N SER A 33 -8.40 -0.91 3.66
CA SER A 33 -9.06 -1.79 4.63
C SER A 33 -10.59 -1.74 4.52
N THR A 34 -11.18 -0.55 4.43
CA THR A 34 -12.62 -0.36 4.25
C THR A 34 -13.13 -0.98 2.95
N PHE A 35 -12.39 -0.80 1.85
CA PHE A 35 -12.71 -1.45 0.57
C PHE A 35 -12.63 -2.98 0.67
N LEU A 36 -11.61 -3.53 1.33
CA LEU A 36 -11.48 -4.98 1.50
C LEU A 36 -12.57 -5.55 2.40
N GLN A 37 -13.01 -4.81 3.43
CA GLN A 37 -14.14 -5.17 4.28
C GLN A 37 -15.46 -5.18 3.50
N SER A 38 -15.70 -4.22 2.61
CA SER A 38 -16.89 -4.22 1.75
C SER A 38 -16.84 -5.38 0.74
N LEU A 39 -15.67 -5.64 0.16
CA LEU A 39 -15.46 -6.77 -0.76
C LEU A 39 -15.70 -8.12 -0.07
N ALA A 40 -15.34 -8.27 1.21
CA ALA A 40 -15.60 -9.47 2.00
C ALA A 40 -17.10 -9.77 2.16
N ARG A 41 -17.96 -8.73 2.12
CA ARG A 41 -19.42 -8.87 2.21
C ARG A 41 -20.08 -9.08 0.83
N HIS A 42 -19.31 -8.99 -0.26
CA HIS A 42 -19.85 -9.06 -1.60
C HIS A 42 -20.30 -10.49 -1.95
N PRO A 43 -21.51 -10.67 -2.54
CA PRO A 43 -22.07 -12.01 -2.82
C PRO A 43 -21.27 -12.82 -3.85
N ARG A 44 -20.45 -12.15 -4.67
CA ARG A 44 -19.60 -12.77 -5.70
C ARG A 44 -18.11 -12.73 -5.35
N LEU A 45 -17.76 -12.91 -4.07
CA LEU A 45 -16.37 -12.98 -3.66
C LEU A 45 -15.69 -14.21 -4.28
N THR A 46 -14.58 -13.99 -4.99
CA THR A 46 -13.82 -15.06 -5.64
C THR A 46 -12.63 -15.50 -4.80
N PRO A 47 -12.24 -16.80 -4.87
CA PRO A 47 -11.01 -17.27 -4.23
C PRO A 47 -9.75 -16.54 -4.74
N GLN A 48 -9.72 -16.16 -6.03
CA GLN A 48 -8.58 -15.44 -6.60
C GLN A 48 -8.41 -14.05 -5.98
N ALA A 49 -9.51 -13.35 -5.67
CA ALA A 49 -9.43 -12.05 -5.02
C ALA A 49 -8.80 -12.15 -3.62
N VAL A 50 -9.22 -13.13 -2.81
CA VAL A 50 -8.64 -13.37 -1.48
C VAL A 50 -7.15 -13.72 -1.58
N GLN A 51 -6.78 -14.56 -2.54
CA GLN A 51 -5.39 -14.92 -2.78
C GLN A 51 -4.54 -13.72 -3.24
N ALA A 52 -5.07 -12.89 -4.14
CA ALA A 52 -4.38 -11.69 -4.62
C ALA A 52 -4.11 -10.72 -3.46
N VAL A 53 -5.11 -10.47 -2.61
CA VAL A 53 -4.98 -9.61 -1.43
C VAL A 53 -3.96 -10.17 -0.45
N ALA A 54 -3.97 -11.48 -0.19
CA ALA A 54 -2.97 -12.13 0.67
C ALA A 54 -1.54 -12.00 0.08
N THR A 55 -1.41 -12.16 -1.23
CA THR A 55 -0.12 -12.04 -1.95
C THR A 55 0.42 -10.61 -1.89
N LEU A 56 -0.44 -9.61 -2.05
CA LEU A 56 -0.11 -8.19 -1.90
C LEU A 56 0.30 -7.88 -0.45
N HIS A 57 -0.46 -8.37 0.53
CA HIS A 57 -0.19 -8.15 1.96
C HIS A 57 1.18 -8.67 2.39
N ARG A 58 1.59 -9.84 1.90
CA ARG A 58 2.92 -10.43 2.19
C ARG A 58 4.07 -9.77 1.43
N GLY A 59 3.76 -8.85 0.49
CA GLY A 59 4.73 -8.20 -0.37
C GLY A 59 5.39 -9.14 -1.38
N ASP A 60 4.75 -10.27 -1.71
CA ASP A 60 5.35 -11.30 -2.58
C ASP A 60 5.59 -10.76 -4.00
N VAL A 61 4.71 -9.89 -4.50
CA VAL A 61 4.86 -9.24 -5.81
C VAL A 61 6.11 -8.36 -5.86
N LYS A 62 6.38 -7.60 -4.79
CA LYS A 62 7.58 -6.76 -4.68
C LYS A 62 8.87 -7.59 -4.70
N LYS A 63 8.83 -8.81 -4.13
CA LYS A 63 9.96 -9.74 -4.12
C LYS A 63 10.16 -10.40 -5.48
N ALA A 64 9.06 -10.77 -6.16
CA ALA A 64 9.10 -11.39 -7.47
C ALA A 64 9.55 -10.42 -8.57
N TYR A 65 9.22 -9.14 -8.44
CA TYR A 65 9.54 -8.10 -9.40
C TYR A 65 10.30 -6.95 -8.71
N PRO A 66 11.59 -7.14 -8.38
CA PRO A 66 12.38 -6.09 -7.78
C PRO A 66 12.57 -4.92 -8.76
N LEU A 67 12.48 -3.70 -8.25
CA LEU A 67 12.74 -2.50 -9.04
C LEU A 67 14.25 -2.34 -9.26
N SER A 68 14.65 -2.01 -10.49
CA SER A 68 16.05 -1.73 -10.82
C SER A 68 16.53 -0.47 -10.11
N ASP A 69 17.81 -0.46 -9.72
CA ASP A 69 18.45 0.71 -9.11
C ASP A 69 18.34 1.96 -10.01
N LYS A 70 18.48 1.79 -11.33
CA LYS A 70 18.32 2.88 -12.30
C LYS A 70 16.91 3.48 -12.32
N MET A 71 15.89 2.71 -11.94
CA MET A 71 14.52 3.23 -11.79
C MET A 71 14.34 3.97 -10.47
N LEU A 72 14.97 3.50 -9.39
CA LEU A 72 14.92 4.13 -8.07
C LEU A 72 15.81 5.38 -7.98
N HIS A 73 16.83 5.48 -8.82
CA HIS A 73 17.78 6.59 -8.83
C HIS A 73 18.00 7.06 -10.28
N PRO A 74 17.03 7.80 -10.86
CA PRO A 74 17.15 8.25 -12.25
C PRO A 74 18.33 9.23 -12.40
N PRO A 75 19.08 9.21 -13.52
CA PRO A 75 20.28 10.03 -13.70
C PRO A 75 20.06 11.55 -13.56
N SER A 76 18.88 12.03 -13.96
CA SER A 76 18.51 13.44 -13.86
C SER A 76 18.27 13.90 -12.42
N THR A 77 17.75 13.02 -11.56
CA THR A 77 17.45 13.31 -10.16
C THR A 77 17.65 12.07 -9.29
N PRO A 78 18.90 11.71 -8.95
CA PRO A 78 19.21 10.46 -8.25
C PRO A 78 18.48 10.33 -6.92
N HIS A 79 18.36 11.42 -6.16
CA HIS A 79 17.72 11.43 -4.83
C HIS A 79 16.21 11.66 -4.85
N TYR A 80 15.54 11.52 -6.00
CA TYR A 80 14.12 11.89 -6.13
C TYR A 80 13.23 11.11 -5.14
N TYR A 81 13.34 9.78 -5.12
CA TYR A 81 12.51 8.95 -4.26
C TYR A 81 12.91 9.02 -2.78
N ASP A 82 14.19 9.22 -2.47
CA ASP A 82 14.67 9.47 -1.11
C ASP A 82 14.05 10.74 -0.53
N ARG A 83 14.08 11.83 -1.30
CA ARG A 83 13.47 13.12 -0.94
C ARG A 83 11.96 13.01 -0.74
N LEU A 84 11.28 12.26 -1.61
CA LEU A 84 9.85 11.99 -1.45
C LEU A 84 9.56 11.24 -0.15
N LEU A 85 10.35 10.19 0.15
CA LEU A 85 10.17 9.41 1.37
C LEU A 85 10.46 10.23 2.63
N GLU A 86 11.51 11.05 2.61
CA GLU A 86 11.86 11.96 3.69
C GLU A 86 10.75 12.98 3.94
N GLY A 87 10.26 13.64 2.87
CA GLY A 87 9.16 14.59 2.96
C GLY A 87 7.89 13.95 3.50
N PHE A 88 7.58 12.72 3.08
CA PHE A 88 6.44 11.96 3.60
C PHE A 88 6.58 11.69 5.11
N LYS A 89 7.72 11.17 5.57
CA LYS A 89 7.98 10.90 6.99
C LYS A 89 7.90 12.16 7.85
N LYS A 90 8.60 13.23 7.45
CA LYS A 90 8.56 14.52 8.15
C LYS A 90 7.15 15.09 8.23
N SER A 91 6.35 14.94 7.18
CA SER A 91 4.96 15.39 7.18
C SER A 91 4.09 14.58 8.16
N GLN A 92 4.32 13.27 8.31
CA GLN A 92 3.64 12.47 9.34
C GLN A 92 4.00 12.93 10.76
N GLU A 93 5.24 13.37 10.96
CA GLU A 93 5.73 13.92 12.23
C GLU A 93 5.27 15.38 12.47
N GLY A 94 4.55 16.00 11.53
CA GLY A 94 4.14 17.40 11.61
C GLY A 94 5.26 18.40 11.32
N VAL A 95 6.42 17.94 10.82
CA VAL A 95 7.57 18.77 10.49
C VAL A 95 7.41 19.34 9.08
N ALA A 96 7.01 20.60 8.99
CA ALA A 96 6.93 21.33 7.73
C ALA A 96 8.34 21.73 7.23
N ARG A 97 8.50 21.84 5.91
CA ARG A 97 9.71 22.44 5.32
C ARG A 97 9.69 23.95 5.56
N PRO A 98 10.80 24.55 6.03
CA PRO A 98 10.92 26.00 6.09
C PRO A 98 10.65 26.66 4.73
N TRP A 99 9.94 27.79 4.72
CA TRP A 99 9.54 28.49 3.48
C TRP A 99 10.72 28.78 2.54
N TRP A 100 11.88 29.14 3.08
CA TRP A 100 13.08 29.44 2.29
C TRP A 100 13.61 28.20 1.56
N LYS A 101 13.50 27.01 2.16
CA LYS A 101 13.87 25.74 1.49
C LYS A 101 12.94 25.42 0.33
N ILE A 102 11.65 25.76 0.46
CA ILE A 102 10.66 25.60 -0.61
C ILE A 102 10.98 26.57 -1.75
N PHE A 103 11.19 27.84 -1.43
CA PHE A 103 11.48 28.91 -2.40
C PHE A 103 12.73 28.63 -3.25
N PHE A 104 13.83 28.19 -2.63
CA PHE A 104 15.08 27.89 -3.33
C PHE A 104 15.17 26.45 -3.86
N ASN A 105 14.11 25.64 -3.74
CA ASN A 105 14.10 24.21 -4.08
C ASN A 105 15.26 23.41 -3.43
N ILE A 106 15.65 23.80 -2.21
CA ILE A 106 16.70 23.15 -1.42
C ILE A 106 16.04 22.06 -0.58
N TRP A 107 16.43 20.81 -0.80
CA TRP A 107 15.93 19.66 -0.04
C TRP A 107 16.70 19.51 1.27
#